data_AF-A0A4R1NJU4-F1
#
_entry.id   AF-A0A4R1NJU4-F1
#
_cell.length_a   1.000
_cell.length_b   1.000
_cell.length_c   1.000
_cell.angle_alpha   90.00
_cell.angle_beta   90.00
_cell.angle_gamma   90.00
#
_symmetry.space_group_name_H-M   'P 1'
#
loop_
_entity.id
_entity.type
_entity.pdbx_description
1 polymer ?
#
loop_
_entity_poly.entity_id
_entity_poly.type
_entity_poly.pdbx_seq_one_letter_code
_entity_poly.pdbx_strand_id
1 'polypeptide(L)'
;MSAIETLVFPMSFSDRLTACRKELRFTQQQMADKIGMHVSQYKRYESGSSQPTIDVFRRIALALNVSADMLLFEPDERGPDDRLKLQFEAVTHLDEKEREAVEIVIASILHMHDAKRWTMRK
;
A
#
# COMPACT_ATOMS: atom_id res chain seq x y z
N MET A 1 19.49 -9.71 -16.88
CA MET A 1 19.32 -8.40 -16.21
C MET A 1 18.89 -7.38 -17.25
N SER A 2 17.60 -7.35 -17.59
CA SER A 2 17.05 -6.33 -18.48
C SER A 2 16.42 -5.28 -17.59
N ALA A 3 17.12 -4.15 -17.48
CA ALA A 3 16.58 -2.91 -16.95
C ALA A 3 15.56 -2.40 -17.96
N ILE A 4 14.28 -2.55 -17.64
CA ILE A 4 13.25 -1.69 -18.18
C ILE A 4 13.20 -0.52 -17.21
N GLU A 5 13.93 0.54 -17.53
CA GLU A 5 13.63 1.89 -17.06
C GLU A 5 12.18 2.18 -17.46
N THR A 6 11.28 1.84 -16.55
CA THR A 6 9.85 2.05 -16.76
C THR A 6 9.64 3.52 -16.43
N LEU A 7 9.37 4.32 -17.45
CA LEU A 7 8.69 5.60 -17.29
C LEU A 7 7.46 5.34 -16.42
N VAL A 8 7.53 5.68 -15.13
CA VAL A 8 6.46 5.42 -14.17
C VAL A 8 5.35 6.43 -14.44
N PHE A 9 4.49 6.12 -15.40
CA PHE A 9 3.15 6.68 -15.39
C PHE A 9 2.48 6.18 -14.10
N PRO A 10 1.84 7.06 -13.33
CA PRO A 10 1.11 6.65 -12.13
C PRO A 10 0.10 5.58 -12.55
N MET A 11 0.25 4.40 -11.97
CA MET A 11 -0.59 3.26 -12.27
C MET A 11 -1.97 3.56 -11.68
N SER A 12 -3.03 3.37 -12.46
CA SER A 12 -4.38 3.59 -11.94
C SER A 12 -4.79 2.44 -11.01
N PHE A 13 -5.81 2.65 -10.18
CA PHE A 13 -6.44 1.56 -9.41
C PHE A 13 -6.84 0.37 -10.32
N SER A 14 -7.38 0.65 -11.51
CA SER A 14 -7.77 -0.37 -12.48
C SER A 14 -6.59 -1.18 -13.00
N ASP A 15 -5.45 -0.54 -13.22
CA ASP A 15 -4.23 -1.20 -13.67
C ASP A 15 -3.65 -2.08 -12.56
N ARG A 16 -3.57 -1.55 -11.33
CA ARG A 16 -3.17 -2.31 -10.13
C ARG A 16 -4.04 -3.53 -9.90
N LEU A 17 -5.36 -3.36 -9.92
CA LEU A 17 -6.33 -4.44 -9.77
C LEU A 17 -6.09 -5.54 -10.82
N THR A 18 -5.89 -5.13 -12.08
CA THR A 18 -5.62 -6.06 -13.19
C THR A 18 -4.30 -6.80 -13.00
N ALA A 19 -3.24 -6.11 -12.58
CA ALA A 19 -1.93 -6.69 -12.32
C ALA A 19 -2.01 -7.75 -11.20
N CYS A 20 -2.57 -7.39 -10.05
CA CYS A 20 -2.72 -8.30 -8.90
C CYS A 20 -3.51 -9.56 -9.27
N ARG A 21 -4.63 -9.41 -10.00
CA ARG A 21 -5.43 -10.56 -10.44
C ARG A 21 -4.60 -11.49 -11.34
N LYS A 22 -3.83 -10.92 -12.27
CA LYS A 22 -3.01 -11.69 -13.21
C LYS A 22 -1.86 -12.41 -12.51
N GLU A 23 -1.25 -11.81 -11.49
CA GLU A 23 -0.23 -12.47 -10.65
C GLU A 23 -0.77 -13.74 -9.97
N LEU A 24 -2.02 -13.69 -9.51
CA LEU A 24 -2.73 -14.86 -8.97
C LEU A 24 -3.30 -15.81 -10.04
N ARG A 25 -3.10 -15.51 -11.33
CA ARG A 25 -3.59 -16.29 -12.47
C ARG A 25 -5.11 -16.48 -12.50
N PHE A 26 -5.87 -15.60 -11.85
CA PHE A 26 -7.33 -15.64 -11.93
C PHE A 26 -7.83 -15.02 -13.22
N THR A 27 -8.88 -15.59 -13.81
CA THR A 27 -9.68 -14.91 -14.83
C THR A 27 -10.59 -13.86 -14.19
N GLN A 28 -11.10 -12.92 -14.98
CA GLN A 28 -12.09 -11.94 -14.49
C GLN A 28 -13.35 -12.62 -13.94
N GLN A 29 -13.75 -13.75 -14.53
CA GLN A 29 -14.89 -14.55 -14.04
C GLN A 29 -14.58 -15.14 -12.67
N GLN A 30 -13.45 -15.82 -12.53
CA GLN A 30 -13.04 -16.43 -11.26
C GLN A 30 -12.93 -15.40 -10.14
N MET A 31 -12.43 -14.21 -10.44
CA MET A 31 -12.33 -13.13 -9.46
C MET A 31 -13.71 -12.60 -9.07
N ALA A 32 -14.60 -12.39 -10.05
CA ALA A 32 -15.98 -11.97 -9.79
C ALA A 32 -16.75 -12.99 -8.93
N ASP A 33 -16.60 -14.29 -9.23
CA ASP A 33 -17.19 -15.38 -8.45
C ASP A 33 -16.64 -15.39 -7.03
N LYS A 34 -15.31 -15.25 -6.87
CA LYS A 34 -14.62 -15.24 -5.57
C LYS A 34 -15.09 -14.12 -4.65
N ILE A 35 -15.38 -12.95 -5.20
CA ILE A 35 -15.89 -11.81 -4.42
C ILE A 35 -17.42 -11.75 -4.38
N GLY A 36 -18.13 -12.68 -5.04
CA GLY A 36 -19.59 -12.75 -5.04
C GLY A 36 -20.26 -11.59 -5.78
N MET A 37 -19.87 -11.34 -7.04
CA MET A 37 -20.52 -10.37 -7.92
C MET A 37 -20.58 -10.84 -9.37
N HIS A 38 -21.35 -10.13 -10.20
CA HIS A 38 -21.42 -10.41 -11.62
C HIS A 38 -20.15 -9.95 -12.37
N VAL A 39 -19.65 -10.77 -13.30
CA VAL A 39 -18.40 -10.49 -14.05
C VAL A 39 -18.43 -9.16 -14.81
N SER A 40 -19.60 -8.72 -15.30
CA SER A 40 -19.72 -7.43 -15.99
C SER A 40 -19.46 -6.23 -15.08
N GLN A 41 -19.72 -6.37 -13.77
CA GLN A 41 -19.40 -5.34 -12.79
C GLN A 41 -17.89 -5.33 -12.50
N TYR A 42 -17.31 -6.51 -12.30
CA TYR A 42 -15.87 -6.64 -12.09
C TYR A 42 -15.05 -6.08 -13.27
N LYS A 43 -15.47 -6.37 -14.51
CA LYS A 43 -14.87 -5.82 -15.73
C LYS A 43 -14.84 -4.29 -15.76
N ARG A 44 -15.86 -3.64 -15.19
CA ARG A 44 -15.92 -2.17 -15.14
C ARG A 44 -14.90 -1.57 -14.17
N TYR A 45 -14.51 -2.33 -13.14
CA TYR A 45 -13.43 -1.93 -12.23
C TYR A 45 -12.07 -2.04 -12.92
N GLU A 46 -11.81 -3.14 -13.64
CA GLU A 46 -10.54 -3.31 -14.36
C GLU A 46 -10.42 -2.41 -15.59
N SER A 47 -11.51 -1.93 -16.16
CA SER A 47 -11.48 -0.94 -17.24
C SER A 47 -11.43 0.52 -16.75
N GLY A 48 -11.51 0.75 -15.43
CA GLY A 48 -11.58 2.10 -14.84
C GLY A 48 -12.91 2.83 -15.07
N SER A 49 -13.89 2.20 -15.72
CA SER A 49 -15.21 2.81 -16.01
C SER A 49 -16.10 2.99 -14.78
N SER A 50 -15.79 2.33 -13.67
CA SER A 50 -16.47 2.53 -12.39
C SER A 50 -15.51 2.25 -11.23
N GLN A 51 -15.83 2.80 -10.06
CA GLN A 51 -15.10 2.53 -8.82
C GLN A 51 -15.91 1.56 -7.92
N PRO A 52 -15.25 0.64 -7.21
CA PRO A 52 -15.92 -0.21 -6.23
C PRO A 52 -16.38 0.61 -5.02
N THR A 53 -17.46 0.17 -4.37
CA THR A 53 -17.80 0.66 -3.02
C THR A 53 -16.75 0.16 -2.02
N ILE A 54 -16.68 0.77 -0.84
CA ILE A 54 -15.72 0.35 0.20
C ILE A 54 -15.85 -1.13 0.58
N ASP A 55 -17.07 -1.67 0.63
CA ASP A 55 -17.31 -3.07 0.96
C ASP A 55 -16.86 -4.01 -0.17
N VAL A 56 -17.05 -3.60 -1.42
CA VAL A 56 -16.52 -4.33 -2.58
C VAL A 56 -15.00 -4.27 -2.60
N PHE A 57 -14.42 -3.09 -2.37
CA PHE A 57 -12.98 -2.91 -2.31
C PHE A 57 -12.35 -3.79 -1.22
N ARG A 58 -12.95 -3.85 -0.03
CA ARG A 58 -12.50 -4.76 1.05
C ARG A 58 -12.50 -6.22 0.60
N ARG A 59 -13.57 -6.68 -0.06
CA ARG A 59 -13.64 -8.05 -0.61
C ARG A 59 -12.57 -8.30 -1.67
N ILE A 60 -12.27 -7.33 -2.52
CA ILE A 60 -11.21 -7.41 -3.53
C ILE A 60 -9.84 -7.57 -2.86
N ALA A 61 -9.49 -6.72 -1.89
CA ALA A 61 -8.21 -6.79 -1.19
C ALA A 61 -8.02 -8.15 -0.49
N LEU A 62 -9.06 -8.64 0.20
CA LEU A 62 -9.05 -9.97 0.83
C LEU A 62 -8.92 -11.09 -0.20
N ALA A 63 -9.62 -11.01 -1.33
CA ALA A 63 -9.56 -12.03 -2.37
C ALA A 63 -8.21 -12.09 -3.11
N LEU A 64 -7.52 -10.95 -3.19
CA LEU A 64 -6.17 -10.83 -3.75
C LEU A 64 -5.07 -11.13 -2.73
N ASN A 65 -5.41 -11.23 -1.43
CA ASN A 65 -4.44 -11.37 -0.35
C ASN A 65 -3.37 -10.25 -0.34
N VAL A 66 -3.80 -9.01 -0.60
CA VAL A 66 -2.95 -7.81 -0.58
C VAL A 66 -3.48 -6.78 0.42
N SER A 67 -2.62 -5.87 0.87
CA SER A 67 -3.07 -4.72 1.66
C SER A 67 -3.89 -3.76 0.80
N ALA A 68 -4.78 -2.99 1.44
CA ALA A 68 -5.50 -1.91 0.77
C ALA A 68 -4.53 -0.90 0.12
N ASP A 69 -3.43 -0.60 0.82
CA ASP A 69 -2.40 0.33 0.38
C ASP A 69 -1.78 -0.09 -0.96
N MET A 70 -1.55 -1.39 -1.16
CA MET A 70 -0.98 -1.90 -2.42
C MET A 70 -1.88 -1.63 -3.62
N LEU A 71 -3.21 -1.57 -3.44
CA LEU A 71 -4.16 -1.24 -4.50
C LEU A 71 -4.37 0.27 -4.69
N LEU A 72 -4.05 1.08 -3.69
CA LEU A 72 -4.37 2.52 -3.67
C LEU A 72 -3.18 3.39 -4.02
N PHE A 73 -2.02 3.13 -3.41
CA PHE A 73 -0.85 3.99 -3.48
C PHE A 73 0.23 3.41 -4.39
N GLU A 74 1.05 4.29 -4.97
CA GLU A 74 2.33 3.87 -5.54
C GLU A 74 3.31 3.42 -4.43
N PRO A 75 4.31 2.57 -4.74
CA PRO A 75 5.32 2.11 -3.76
C PRO A 75 6.02 3.22 -2.96
N ASP A 76 6.09 4.43 -3.53
CA ASP A 76 6.76 5.60 -2.96
C ASP A 76 5.80 6.75 -2.61
N GLU A 77 4.49 6.57 -2.79
CA GLU A 77 3.49 7.59 -2.46
C GLU A 77 3.18 7.61 -0.95
N ARG A 78 3.36 6.47 -0.27
CA ARG A 78 3.08 6.34 1.16
C ARG A 78 4.10 5.47 1.88
N GLY A 79 4.62 6.01 2.98
CA GLY A 79 5.56 5.31 3.86
C GLY A 79 6.86 6.08 4.03
N PRO A 80 7.78 5.57 4.87
CA PRO A 80 9.12 6.11 4.98
C PRO A 80 9.91 5.95 3.67
N ASP A 81 10.96 6.76 3.49
CA ASP A 81 11.93 6.54 2.41
C ASP A 81 12.64 5.18 2.55
N ASP A 82 13.31 4.72 1.50
CA ASP A 82 13.96 3.41 1.48
C ASP A 82 15.01 3.23 2.59
N ARG A 83 15.67 4.31 2.99
CA ARG A 83 16.66 4.26 4.08
C ARG A 83 15.99 3.98 5.41
N LEU A 84 14.87 4.64 5.70
CA LEU A 84 14.09 4.40 6.91
C LEU A 84 13.38 3.05 6.87
N LYS A 85 12.90 2.58 5.70
CA LYS A 85 12.34 1.23 5.53
C LYS A 85 13.34 0.16 5.99
N LEU A 86 14.58 0.21 5.50
CA LEU A 86 15.65 -0.72 5.89
C LEU A 86 15.95 -0.70 7.40
N GLN A 87 15.89 0.49 8.02
CA GLN A 87 16.07 0.61 9.47
C GLN A 87 14.92 -0.06 10.24
N PHE A 88 13.67 0.13 9.80
CA PHE A 88 12.52 -0.52 10.44
C PHE A 88 12.51 -2.04 10.26
N GLU A 89 13.00 -2.56 9.14
CA GLU A 89 13.20 -4.00 8.96
C GLU A 89 14.21 -4.55 9.98
N ALA A 90 15.32 -3.86 10.22
CA ALA A 90 16.28 -4.26 11.26
C ALA A 90 15.66 -4.25 12.66
N VAL A 91 14.78 -3.28 12.96
CA VAL A 91 14.07 -3.18 14.26
C VAL A 91 13.24 -4.43 14.55
N THR A 92 12.72 -5.13 13.54
CA THR A 92 11.93 -6.37 13.75
C THR A 92 12.72 -7.53 14.37
N HIS A 93 14.05 -7.46 14.36
CA HIS A 93 14.93 -8.49 14.91
C HIS A 93 15.47 -8.16 16.31
N LEU A 94 15.13 -6.98 16.84
CA LEU A 94 15.58 -6.52 18.16
C LEU A 94 14.80 -7.18 19.28
N ASP A 95 15.42 -7.24 20.46
CA ASP A 95 14.69 -7.61 21.67
C ASP A 95 13.75 -6.49 22.13
N GLU A 96 12.86 -6.81 23.08
CA GLU A 96 11.84 -5.88 23.56
C GLU A 96 12.45 -4.60 24.16
N LYS A 97 13.57 -4.71 24.89
CA LYS A 97 14.21 -3.55 25.53
C LYS A 97 14.89 -2.65 24.51
N GLU A 98 15.55 -3.26 23.53
CA GLU A 98 16.17 -2.54 22.41
C GLU A 98 15.12 -1.82 21.59
N ARG A 99 14.00 -2.48 21.30
CA ARG A 99 12.87 -1.87 20.58
C ARG A 99 12.24 -0.72 21.36
N GLU A 100 12.00 -0.87 22.66
CA GLU A 100 11.49 0.19 23.53
C GLU A 100 12.42 1.42 23.51
N ALA A 101 13.73 1.21 23.57
CA ALA A 101 14.70 2.29 23.47
C ALA A 101 14.61 3.05 22.13
N VAL A 102 14.43 2.33 21.01
CA VAL A 102 14.23 2.95 19.68
C VAL A 102 12.95 3.80 19.67
N GLU A 103 11.84 3.28 20.20
CA GLU A 103 10.56 3.99 20.25
C GLU A 103 10.65 5.28 21.10
N ILE A 104 11.33 5.22 22.26
CA ILE A 104 11.57 6.39 23.12
C ILE A 104 12.39 7.46 22.41
N VAL A 105 13.47 7.06 21.73
CA VAL A 105 14.34 8.00 21.01
C VAL A 105 13.57 8.70 19.89
N ILE A 106 12.82 7.94 19.08
CA ILE A 106 12.00 8.49 17.99
C ILE A 106 10.98 9.49 18.56
N ALA A 107 10.20 9.10 19.58
CA ALA A 107 9.20 9.97 20.20
C ALA A 107 9.82 11.26 20.78
N SER A 108 10.96 11.13 21.46
CA SER A 108 11.67 12.27 22.03
C SER A 108 12.12 13.27 20.97
N ILE A 109 12.65 12.79 19.83
CA ILE A 109 13.07 13.63 18.71
C ILE A 109 11.87 14.36 18.09
N LEU A 110 10.75 13.65 17.88
CA LEU A 110 9.53 14.23 17.31
C LEU A 110 8.97 15.34 18.22
N HIS A 111 8.88 15.10 19.53
CA HIS A 111 8.43 16.12 20.49
C HIS A 111 9.34 17.36 20.51
N MET A 112 10.66 17.17 20.48
CA MET A 112 11.59 18.30 20.40
C MET A 112 11.46 19.08 19.10
N HIS A 113 11.19 18.41 17.97
CA HIS A 113 10.96 19.06 16.68
C HIS A 113 9.70 19.94 16.72
N ASP A 114 8.59 19.42 17.25
CA ASP A 114 7.32 20.14 17.33
C ASP A 114 7.40 21.34 18.28
N ALA A 115 8.07 21.18 19.43
CA ALA A 115 8.30 22.28 20.37
C ALA A 115 9.06 23.45 19.72
N LYS A 116 10.11 23.17 18.92
CA LYS A 116 10.87 24.19 18.17
C LYS A 116 10.01 24.87 17.10
N ARG A 117 9.12 24.13 16.44
CA ARG A 117 8.21 24.71 15.44
C ARG A 117 7.18 25.66 16.07
N TRP A 118 6.72 25.38 17.28
CA TRP A 118 5.79 26.26 17.99
C TRP A 118 6.46 27.54 18.50
N THR A 119 7.74 27.50 18.89
CA THR A 119 8.46 28.72 19.28
C THR A 119 8.80 29.63 18.09
N MET A 120 8.91 29.09 16.87
CA MET A 120 9.21 29.87 15.65
C MET A 120 7.97 30.39 14.90
N ARG A 121 6.75 30.04 15.34
CA ARG A 121 5.48 30.54 14.75
C ARG A 121 4.86 31.71 15.55
N LYS A 122 5.54 32.22 16.58
CA LYS A 122 5.24 33.47 17.29
C LYS A 122 6.19 34.55 16.82
#